data_AF-A0A4Q3CSQ0-F1
#
_entry.id   AF-A0A4Q3CSQ0-F1
#
_cell.length_a   1.000
_cell.length_b   1.000
_cell.length_c   1.000
_cell.angle_alpha   90.00
_cell.angle_beta   90.00
_cell.angle_gamma   90.00
#
_symmetry.space_group_name_H-M   'P 1'
#
loop_
_entity.id
_entity.type
_entity.pdbx_description
1 polymer ?
#
loop_
_entity_poly.entity_id
_entity_poly.type
_entity_poly.pdbx_seq_one_letter_code
_entity_poly.pdbx_strand_id
1 'polypeptide(L)'
;MRNQVKTASSKAIQFAEITKNLIRKGNIARAKRCLGIAEQMLKSGNAETKNAISNIYVFSVSTFMEIHKCTIANLFPPMLRKEYIAQVNASGV
;
A
#
# COMPACT_ATOMS: atom_id res chain seq x y z
N MET A 1 -26.94 -4.04 -13.40
CA MET A 1 -26.34 -3.94 -12.06
C MET A 1 -25.28 -5.04 -11.92
N ARG A 2 -23.98 -4.69 -11.93
CA ARG A 2 -22.90 -5.68 -11.82
C ARG A 2 -22.69 -6.00 -10.34
N ASN A 3 -23.03 -7.22 -9.93
CA ASN A 3 -22.67 -7.78 -8.64
C ASN A 3 -21.15 -7.74 -8.49
N GLN A 4 -20.63 -6.71 -7.82
CA GLN A 4 -19.22 -6.63 -7.48
C GLN A 4 -18.95 -7.61 -6.34
N VAL A 5 -18.63 -8.85 -6.68
CA VAL A 5 -17.82 -9.69 -5.79
C VAL A 5 -16.58 -8.85 -5.48
N LYS A 6 -16.50 -8.31 -4.25
CA LYS A 6 -15.37 -7.46 -3.85
C LYS A 6 -14.12 -8.34 -3.78
N THR A 7 -13.42 -8.45 -4.90
CA THR A 7 -12.15 -9.19 -5.02
C THR A 7 -11.10 -8.57 -4.10
N ALA A 8 -10.10 -9.35 -3.71
CA ALA A 8 -8.97 -8.83 -2.93
C ALA A 8 -8.35 -7.60 -3.61
N SER A 9 -8.29 -7.60 -4.94
CA SER A 9 -7.85 -6.47 -5.75
C SER A 9 -8.66 -5.19 -5.52
N SER A 10 -9.99 -5.26 -5.58
CA SER A 10 -10.86 -4.09 -5.35
C SER A 10 -10.69 -3.49 -3.95
N LYS A 11 -10.48 -4.35 -2.95
CA LYS A 11 -10.25 -3.94 -1.55
C LYS A 11 -8.87 -3.31 -1.40
N ALA A 12 -7.85 -3.85 -2.05
CA ALA A 12 -6.50 -3.29 -2.06
C ALA A 12 -6.45 -1.90 -2.72
N ILE A 13 -7.19 -1.69 -3.83
CA ILE A 13 -7.33 -0.36 -4.46
C ILE A 13 -7.93 0.65 -3.47
N GLN A 14 -9.08 0.31 -2.87
CA GLN A 14 -9.74 1.19 -1.91
C GLN A 14 -8.83 1.48 -0.71
N PHE A 15 -8.11 0.47 -0.24
CA PHE A 15 -7.21 0.64 0.90
C PHE A 15 -6.01 1.54 0.57
N ALA A 16 -5.47 1.45 -0.65
CA ALA A 16 -4.43 2.36 -1.12
C ALA A 16 -4.94 3.81 -1.17
N GLU A 17 -6.15 4.03 -1.70
CA GLU A 17 -6.76 5.36 -1.74
C GLU A 17 -6.96 5.96 -0.34
N ILE A 18 -7.44 5.17 0.61
CA ILE A 18 -7.57 5.60 2.02
C ILE A 18 -6.21 6.03 2.56
N THR A 19 -5.17 5.22 2.34
CA THR A 19 -3.81 5.50 2.84
C THR A 19 -3.25 6.77 2.22
N LYS A 20 -3.33 6.93 0.90
CA LYS A 20 -2.90 8.15 0.18
C LYS A 20 -3.64 9.39 0.66
N ASN A 21 -4.95 9.30 0.89
CA ASN A 21 -5.75 10.39 1.44
C ASN A 21 -5.27 10.80 2.84
N LEU A 22 -4.91 9.84 3.71
CA LEU A 22 -4.39 10.14 5.04
C LEU A 22 -3.01 10.81 4.97
N ILE A 23 -2.14 10.34 4.07
CA ILE A 23 -0.82 10.94 3.82
C ILE A 23 -0.99 12.39 3.37
N ARG A 24 -1.84 12.64 2.36
CA ARG A 24 -2.08 13.99 1.82
C ARG A 24 -2.62 14.96 2.86
N LYS A 25 -3.45 14.47 3.79
CA LYS A 25 -4.01 15.26 4.89
C LYS A 25 -3.02 15.47 6.05
N GLY A 26 -1.80 14.97 5.96
CA GLY A 26 -0.83 15.00 7.06
C GLY A 26 -1.23 14.15 8.27
N ASN A 27 -2.20 13.23 8.13
CA ASN A 27 -2.64 12.35 9.22
C ASN A 27 -1.70 11.14 9.33
N ILE A 28 -0.46 11.43 9.70
CA ILE A 28 0.65 10.47 9.69
C ILE A 28 0.41 9.31 10.66
N ALA A 29 -0.21 9.56 11.81
CA ALA A 29 -0.53 8.51 12.78
C ALA A 29 -1.48 7.45 12.20
N ARG A 30 -2.53 7.87 11.47
CA ARG A 30 -3.44 6.92 10.82
C ARG A 30 -2.80 6.28 9.58
N ALA A 31 -2.02 7.02 8.80
CA ALA A 31 -1.28 6.45 7.68
C ALA A 31 -0.34 5.31 8.15
N LYS A 32 0.38 5.52 9.26
CA LYS A 32 1.24 4.49 9.87
C LYS A 32 0.44 3.25 10.30
N ARG A 33 -0.78 3.41 10.82
CA ARG A 33 -1.67 2.27 11.13
C ARG A 33 -2.07 1.52 9.87
N CYS A 34 -2.43 2.21 8.78
CA CYS A 34 -2.74 1.57 7.50
C CYS A 34 -1.54 0.77 6.97
N LEU A 35 -0.33 1.34 7.00
CA LEU A 35 0.89 0.63 6.62
C LEU A 35 1.13 -0.61 7.51
N GLY A 36 0.87 -0.50 8.82
CA GLY A 36 0.94 -1.65 9.74
C GLY A 36 -0.07 -2.75 9.42
N ILE A 37 -1.29 -2.40 9.03
CA ILE A 37 -2.31 -3.38 8.60
C ILE A 37 -1.88 -4.05 7.29
N ALA A 38 -1.36 -3.28 6.32
CA ALA A 38 -0.84 -3.83 5.07
C ALA A 38 0.30 -4.83 5.29
N GLU A 39 1.23 -4.53 6.21
CA GLU A 39 2.29 -5.46 6.64
C GLU A 39 1.71 -6.77 7.18
N GLN A 40 0.68 -6.71 8.03
CA GLN A 40 0.05 -7.93 8.57
C GLN A 40 -0.62 -8.74 7.45
N MET A 41 -1.33 -8.08 6.54
CA MET A 41 -1.96 -8.75 5.39
C MET A 41 -0.91 -9.41 4.47
N LEU A 42 0.27 -8.82 4.33
CA LEU A 42 1.38 -9.40 3.57
C LEU A 42 2.02 -10.60 4.28
N LYS A 43 2.10 -10.58 5.61
CA LYS A 43 2.64 -11.68 6.42
C LYS A 43 1.70 -12.87 6.51
N SER A 44 0.46 -12.64 6.94
CA SER A 44 -0.49 -13.68 7.33
C SER A 44 -1.62 -13.91 6.33
N GLY A 45 -1.74 -13.09 5.28
CA GLY A 45 -2.76 -13.27 4.25
C GLY A 45 -2.58 -14.54 3.41
N ASN A 46 -3.64 -14.97 2.72
CA ASN A 46 -3.53 -16.01 1.70
C ASN A 46 -2.82 -15.49 0.43
N ALA A 47 -2.52 -16.36 -0.52
CA ALA A 47 -1.80 -15.99 -1.74
C ALA A 47 -2.47 -14.83 -2.51
N GLU A 48 -3.80 -14.83 -2.63
CA GLU A 48 -4.57 -13.76 -3.27
C GLU A 48 -4.39 -12.43 -2.55
N THR A 49 -4.48 -12.43 -1.21
CA THR A 49 -4.32 -11.23 -0.39
C THR A 49 -2.89 -10.70 -0.48
N LYS A 50 -1.88 -11.57 -0.37
CA LYS A 50 -0.47 -11.17 -0.49
C LYS A 50 -0.18 -10.53 -1.85
N ASN A 51 -0.67 -11.15 -2.93
CA ASN A 51 -0.55 -10.60 -4.28
C ASN A 51 -1.26 -9.27 -4.44
N ALA A 52 -2.48 -9.12 -3.91
CA ALA A 52 -3.20 -7.86 -3.95
C ALA A 52 -2.48 -6.75 -3.17
N ILE A 53 -1.88 -7.07 -2.01
CA ILE A 53 -1.13 -6.09 -1.23
C ILE A 53 0.17 -5.70 -1.94
N SER A 54 1.00 -6.63 -2.39
CA SER A 54 2.28 -6.30 -3.05
C SER A 54 2.07 -5.59 -4.39
N ASN A 55 1.23 -6.15 -5.28
CA ASN A 55 1.15 -5.64 -6.65
C ASN A 55 0.20 -4.45 -6.83
N ILE A 56 -0.77 -4.26 -5.94
CA ILE A 56 -1.75 -3.17 -6.08
C ILE A 56 -1.53 -2.12 -5.00
N TYR A 57 -1.59 -2.53 -3.73
CA TYR A 57 -1.50 -1.56 -2.62
C TYR A 57 -0.11 -0.92 -2.55
N VAL A 58 0.96 -1.73 -2.46
CA VAL A 58 2.33 -1.22 -2.35
C VAL A 58 2.66 -0.40 -3.57
N PHE A 59 2.48 -0.94 -4.78
CA PHE A 59 2.69 -0.19 -6.02
C PHE A 59 1.99 1.18 -6.01
N SER A 60 0.69 1.24 -5.72
CA SER A 60 -0.07 2.49 -5.75
C SER A 60 0.42 3.51 -4.71
N VAL A 61 0.75 3.07 -3.50
CA VAL A 61 1.24 3.96 -2.43
C VAL A 61 2.68 4.41 -2.73
N SER A 62 3.55 3.52 -3.21
CA SER A 62 4.92 3.83 -3.61
C SER A 62 4.94 4.92 -4.68
N THR A 63 4.22 4.70 -5.80
CA THR A 63 4.16 5.66 -6.91
C THR A 63 3.65 7.02 -6.46
N PHE A 64 2.61 7.04 -5.62
CA PHE A 64 2.09 8.29 -5.05
C PHE A 64 3.17 9.01 -4.23
N MET A 65 3.92 8.29 -3.40
CA MET A 65 4.95 8.90 -2.55
C MET A 65 6.12 9.46 -3.35
N GLU A 66 6.58 8.77 -4.39
CA GLU A 66 7.65 9.27 -5.26
C GLU A 66 7.23 10.53 -6.02
N ILE A 67 6.05 10.49 -6.66
CA ILE A 67 5.51 11.65 -7.41
C ILE A 67 5.39 12.89 -6.52
N HIS A 68 4.93 12.70 -5.28
CA HIS A 68 4.73 13.79 -4.32
C HIS A 68 5.95 14.05 -3.43
N LYS A 69 7.11 13.41 -3.68
CA LYS A 69 8.35 13.51 -2.90
C LYS A 69 8.13 13.41 -1.39
N CYS A 70 7.29 12.46 -0.98
CA CYS A 70 6.92 12.27 0.42
C CYS A 70 8.07 11.64 1.20
N THR A 71 8.55 12.30 2.26
CA THR A 71 9.67 11.83 3.09
C THR A 71 9.31 10.73 4.11
N ILE A 72 8.17 10.04 3.92
CA ILE A 72 7.59 9.12 4.90
C ILE A 72 7.93 7.64 4.65
N ALA A 73 8.89 7.34 3.77
CA ALA A 73 9.32 5.97 3.48
C ALA A 73 9.82 5.23 4.75
N ASN A 74 10.32 5.98 5.72
CA ASN A 74 10.70 5.50 7.05
C ASN A 74 9.51 5.00 7.91
N LEU A 75 8.26 5.28 7.54
CA LEU A 75 7.07 4.79 8.23
C LEU A 75 6.68 3.38 7.82
N PHE A 76 7.24 2.86 6.73
CA PHE A 76 6.95 1.50 6.27
C PHE A 76 7.51 0.50 7.26
N PRO A 77 6.68 -0.44 7.77
CA PRO A 77 7.19 -1.55 8.55
C PRO A 77 8.05 -2.48 7.67
N PRO A 78 8.89 -3.35 8.27
CA PRO A 78 10.05 -3.91 7.60
C PRO A 78 9.76 -4.69 6.30
N MET A 79 8.74 -5.54 6.29
CA MET A 79 8.44 -6.38 5.13
C MET A 79 7.82 -5.56 3.99
N LEU A 80 6.90 -4.66 4.34
CA LEU A 80 6.29 -3.72 3.41
C LEU A 80 7.32 -2.75 2.85
N ARG A 81 8.31 -2.35 3.66
CA ARG A 81 9.44 -1.52 3.21
C ARG A 81 10.29 -2.25 2.18
N LYS A 82 10.52 -3.55 2.35
CA LYS A 82 11.25 -4.36 1.37
C LYS A 82 10.51 -4.40 0.04
N GLU A 83 9.20 -4.63 0.05
CA GLU A 83 8.36 -4.57 -1.16
C GLU A 83 8.34 -3.17 -1.79
N TYR A 84 8.26 -2.12 -0.99
CA TYR A 84 8.35 -0.73 -1.46
C TYR A 84 9.68 -0.47 -2.18
N ILE A 85 10.82 -0.84 -1.58
CA ILE A 85 12.15 -0.68 -2.19
C ILE A 85 12.23 -1.51 -3.49
N ALA A 86 11.75 -2.75 -3.48
CA ALA A 86 11.73 -3.58 -4.67
C ALA A 86 10.92 -2.94 -5.80
N GLN A 87 9.76 -2.36 -5.47
CA GLN A 87 8.92 -1.67 -6.45
C GLN A 87 9.56 -0.39 -7.00
N VAL A 88 10.12 0.45 -6.13
CA VAL A 88 10.82 1.68 -6.58
C VAL A 88 11.98 1.30 -7.51
N ASN A 89 12.81 0.34 -7.12
CA ASN A 89 13.94 -0.11 -7.93
C ASN A 89 13.50 -0.72 -9.28
N ALA A 90 12.39 -1.47 -9.31
CA ALA A 90 11.91 -2.13 -10.52
C ALA A 90 11.18 -1.17 -11.48
N SER A 91 10.45 -0.19 -10.94
CA SER A 91 9.67 0.76 -11.74
C SER A 91 10.50 1.92 -12.28
N GLY A 92 11.73 2.12 -11.77
CA GLY A 92 12.63 3.18 -12.21
C GLY A 92 12.10 4.59 -11.94
N VAL A 93 11.10 4.70 -11.06
CA VAL A 93 10.55 5.97 -10.56
C VAL A 93 11.53 6.59 -9.57
#